data_AF-A0A4R0Y8Z9-F1
#
_entry.id   AF-A0A4R0Y8Z9-F1
#
_cell.length_a   1.000
_cell.length_b   1.000
_cell.length_c   1.000
_cell.angle_alpha   90.00
_cell.angle_beta   90.00
_cell.angle_gamma   90.00
#
_symmetry.space_group_name_H-M   'P 1'
#
loop_
_entity.id
_entity.type
_entity.pdbx_description
1 polymer ?
#
loop_
_entity_poly.entity_id
_entity_poly.type
_entity_poly.pdbx_seq_one_letter_code
_entity_poly.pdbx_strand_id
1 'polypeptide(L)'
;MMDKSPVPDPDDIRRSFAAERSHNDAVAVNEHARAAVNLMVVINGGAATALLAFANRPEAGPNVVLLFGIASFAIGVVVGALNIRVLTRTTFSYMEAWHSQAHGDQSGADFKFAEAKRGQRHGDAMFLAALISFSVGILLSGTSILLL
;
A
#
# COMPACT_ATOMS: atom_id res chain seq x y z
N MET A 1 15.68 35.14 -40.14
CA MET A 1 16.74 34.60 -39.26
C MET A 1 16.17 33.39 -38.57
N MET A 2 16.57 32.17 -38.95
CA MET A 2 16.17 30.94 -38.27
C MET A 2 16.99 30.84 -36.98
N ASP A 3 16.31 30.92 -35.86
CA ASP A 3 16.87 30.64 -34.54
C ASP A 3 17.33 29.17 -34.51
N LYS A 4 18.65 28.97 -34.58
CA LYS A 4 19.26 27.66 -34.35
C LYS A 4 19.51 27.54 -32.86
N SER A 5 18.43 27.35 -32.10
CA SER A 5 18.54 27.01 -30.70
C SER A 5 19.39 25.74 -30.59
N PRO A 6 20.44 25.72 -29.76
CA PRO A 6 21.30 24.56 -29.63
C PRO A 6 20.47 23.34 -29.19
N VAL A 7 20.72 22.20 -29.83
CA VAL A 7 20.11 20.93 -29.41
C VAL A 7 20.51 20.67 -27.97
N PRO A 8 19.56 20.47 -27.04
CA PRO A 8 19.89 20.23 -25.64
C PRO A 8 20.77 18.99 -25.49
N ASP A 9 21.70 19.05 -24.53
CA ASP A 9 22.52 17.89 -24.18
C ASP A 9 21.59 16.73 -23.74
N PRO A 10 21.75 15.51 -24.28
CA PRO A 10 21.02 14.33 -23.82
C PRO A 10 21.04 14.14 -22.30
N ASP A 11 22.12 14.52 -21.61
CA ASP A 11 22.20 14.43 -20.16
C ASP A 11 21.31 15.46 -19.46
N ASP A 12 21.17 16.66 -20.01
CA ASP A 12 20.26 17.69 -19.49
C ASP A 12 18.79 17.25 -19.67
N ILE A 13 18.46 16.63 -20.79
CA ILE A 13 17.13 16.04 -21.03
C ILE A 13 16.85 14.95 -19.98
N ARG A 14 17.81 14.05 -19.73
CA ARG A 14 17.66 12.98 -18.74
C ARG A 14 17.48 13.52 -17.33
N ARG A 15 18.24 14.53 -16.94
CA ARG A 15 18.14 15.17 -15.61
C ARG A 15 16.81 15.90 -15.43
N SER A 16 16.37 16.64 -16.45
CA SER A 16 15.06 17.31 -16.44
C SER A 16 13.93 16.29 -16.30
N PHE A 17 13.97 15.19 -17.06
CA PHE A 17 12.99 14.12 -16.96
C PHE A 17 13.00 13.47 -15.57
N ALA A 18 14.17 13.16 -15.01
CA ALA A 18 14.29 12.57 -13.68
C ALA A 18 13.73 13.49 -12.58
N ALA A 19 13.98 14.80 -12.69
CA ALA A 19 13.44 15.79 -11.76
C ALA A 19 11.92 15.90 -11.84
N GLU A 20 11.36 15.98 -13.06
CA GLU A 20 9.91 15.99 -13.28
C GLU A 20 9.26 14.70 -12.77
N ARG A 21 9.88 13.55 -13.05
CA ARG A 21 9.38 12.25 -12.60
C ARG A 21 9.35 12.15 -11.08
N SER A 22 10.43 12.58 -10.40
CA SER A 22 10.49 12.62 -8.94
C SER A 22 9.37 13.49 -8.35
N HIS A 23 9.06 14.63 -8.97
CA HIS A 23 7.99 15.50 -8.52
C HIS A 23 6.60 14.85 -8.69
N ASN A 24 6.32 14.30 -9.87
CA ASN A 24 5.05 13.64 -10.16
C ASN A 24 4.82 12.42 -9.28
N ASP A 25 5.86 11.61 -9.05
CA ASP A 25 5.77 10.45 -8.14
C ASP A 25 5.47 10.90 -6.70
N ALA A 26 6.01 12.04 -6.24
CA ALA A 26 5.68 12.60 -4.92
C ALA A 26 4.22 13.03 -4.78
N VAL A 27 3.65 13.64 -5.81
CA VAL A 27 2.23 14.02 -5.83
C VAL A 27 1.35 12.76 -5.79
N ALA A 28 1.59 11.80 -6.68
CA ALA A 28 0.81 10.56 -6.75
C ALA A 28 0.84 9.78 -5.43
N VAL A 29 2.00 9.72 -4.77
CA VAL A 29 2.17 9.06 -3.48
C VAL A 29 1.37 9.73 -2.39
N ASN A 30 1.34 11.06 -2.34
CA ASN A 30 0.55 11.78 -1.36
C ASN A 30 -0.97 11.54 -1.56
N GLU A 31 -1.43 11.49 -2.80
CA GLU A 31 -2.82 11.14 -3.13
C GLU A 31 -3.16 9.70 -2.71
N HIS A 32 -2.29 8.74 -3.02
CA HIS A 32 -2.46 7.35 -2.61
C HIS A 32 -2.42 7.18 -1.09
N ALA A 33 -1.55 7.91 -0.39
CA ALA A 33 -1.49 7.88 1.07
C ALA A 33 -2.80 8.36 1.70
N ARG A 34 -3.40 9.44 1.18
CA ARG A 34 -4.71 9.91 1.62
C ARG A 34 -5.81 8.88 1.37
N ALA A 35 -5.82 8.27 0.19
CA ALA A 35 -6.78 7.21 -0.15
C ALA A 35 -6.62 6.00 0.79
N ALA A 36 -5.39 5.59 1.10
CA ALA A 36 -5.09 4.48 2.00
C ALA A 36 -5.56 4.77 3.44
N VAL A 37 -5.33 5.99 3.94
CA VAL A 37 -5.83 6.43 5.26
C VAL A 37 -7.35 6.39 5.31
N ASN A 38 -8.03 6.91 4.28
CA ASN A 38 -9.49 6.88 4.20
C ASN A 38 -10.01 5.43 4.18
N LEU A 39 -9.35 4.54 3.45
CA LEU A 39 -9.70 3.12 3.40
C LEU A 39 -9.52 2.45 4.77
N MET A 40 -8.44 2.75 5.50
CA MET A 40 -8.24 2.25 6.87
C MET A 40 -9.38 2.65 7.82
N VAL A 41 -9.86 3.90 7.73
CA VAL A 41 -10.99 4.36 8.54
C VAL A 41 -12.25 3.55 8.24
N VAL A 42 -12.54 3.31 6.95
CA VAL A 42 -13.70 2.52 6.51
C VAL A 42 -13.60 1.07 6.98
N ILE A 43 -12.43 0.43 6.85
CA ILE A 43 -12.21 -0.97 7.27
C ILE A 43 -12.40 -1.10 8.78
N ASN A 44 -11.82 -0.19 9.57
CA ASN A 44 -11.96 -0.21 11.03
C ASN A 44 -13.40 0.07 11.47
N GLY A 45 -14.09 1.00 10.81
CA GLY A 45 -15.50 1.27 11.03
C GLY A 45 -16.37 0.05 10.74
N GLY A 46 -16.16 -0.60 9.59
CA GLY A 46 -16.86 -1.83 9.21
C GLY A 46 -16.64 -2.99 10.18
N ALA A 47 -15.40 -3.16 10.66
CA ALA A 47 -15.07 -4.17 11.68
C ALA A 47 -15.79 -3.90 13.02
N ALA A 48 -15.80 -2.64 13.47
CA ALA A 48 -16.52 -2.24 14.67
C ALA A 48 -18.02 -2.47 14.54
N THR A 49 -18.61 -2.14 13.37
CA THR A 49 -20.02 -2.42 13.09
C THR A 49 -20.32 -3.92 13.10
N ALA A 50 -19.45 -4.75 12.52
CA ALA A 50 -19.62 -6.21 12.54
C ALA A 50 -19.60 -6.78 13.97
N LEU A 51 -18.69 -6.28 14.82
CA LEU A 51 -18.62 -6.65 16.23
C LEU A 51 -19.86 -6.22 17.02
N LEU A 52 -20.32 -4.98 16.83
CA LEU A 52 -21.53 -4.46 17.48
C LEU A 52 -22.80 -5.19 17.04
N ALA A 53 -22.91 -5.51 15.74
CA ALA A 53 -24.04 -6.27 15.21
C ALA A 53 -24.12 -7.68 15.82
N PHE A 54 -22.97 -8.27 16.14
CA PHE A 54 -22.92 -9.57 16.82
C PHE A 54 -23.24 -9.46 18.32
N ALA A 55 -22.66 -8.48 19.02
CA ALA A 55 -22.87 -8.29 20.47
C ALA A 55 -24.34 -8.10 20.86
N ASN A 56 -25.18 -7.63 19.93
CA ASN A 56 -26.60 -7.39 20.16
C ASN A 56 -27.51 -8.61 19.91
N ARG A 57 -26.98 -9.80 19.57
CA ARG A 57 -27.80 -11.00 19.35
C ARG A 57 -27.86 -11.89 20.61
N PRO A 58 -29.03 -11.98 21.29
CA PRO A 58 -29.16 -12.67 22.58
C PRO A 58 -29.07 -14.21 22.50
N GLU A 59 -29.26 -14.80 21.32
CA GLU A 59 -29.25 -16.26 21.11
C GLU A 59 -27.91 -16.80 20.59
N ALA A 60 -26.97 -15.91 20.29
CA ALA A 60 -25.65 -16.29 19.81
C ALA A 60 -24.79 -16.77 20.99
N GLY A 61 -24.91 -18.05 21.34
CA GLY A 61 -23.88 -18.74 22.11
C GLY A 61 -22.50 -18.58 21.45
N PRO A 62 -21.39 -18.95 22.12
CA PRO A 62 -20.04 -18.76 21.58
C PRO A 62 -19.86 -19.50 20.24
N ASN A 63 -20.03 -18.77 19.13
CA ASN A 63 -19.84 -19.29 17.80
C ASN A 63 -18.35 -19.21 17.45
N VAL A 64 -17.67 -20.34 17.67
CA VAL A 64 -16.23 -20.49 17.44
C VAL A 64 -15.84 -20.10 16.00
N VAL A 65 -16.70 -20.37 15.00
CA VAL A 65 -16.46 -20.02 13.60
C VAL A 65 -16.43 -18.50 13.41
N LEU A 66 -17.30 -17.77 14.10
CA LEU A 66 -17.30 -16.31 14.05
C LEU A 66 -16.08 -15.71 14.74
N LEU A 67 -15.64 -16.27 15.88
CA LEU A 67 -14.42 -15.83 16.55
C LEU A 67 -13.19 -15.98 15.63
N PHE A 68 -13.10 -17.08 14.87
CA PHE A 68 -12.07 -17.23 13.85
C PHE A 68 -12.23 -16.24 12.69
N GLY A 69 -13.47 -15.92 12.29
CA GLY A 69 -13.76 -14.88 11.30
C GLY A 69 -13.24 -13.50 11.73
N ILE A 70 -13.53 -13.10 12.96
CA ILE A 70 -13.07 -11.85 13.58
C ILE A 70 -11.54 -11.84 13.70
N ALA A 71 -10.93 -12.94 14.18
CA ALA A 71 -9.48 -13.04 14.31
C ALA A 71 -8.77 -12.93 12.96
N SER A 72 -9.29 -13.60 11.92
CA SER A 72 -8.78 -13.50 10.54
C SER A 72 -8.88 -12.07 10.01
N PHE A 73 -9.96 -11.34 10.36
CA PHE A 73 -10.09 -9.94 10.00
C PHE A 73 -9.03 -9.06 10.70
N ALA A 74 -8.82 -9.26 12.00
CA ALA A 74 -7.81 -8.54 12.77
C ALA A 74 -6.38 -8.77 12.22
N ILE A 75 -6.06 -10.01 11.84
CA ILE A 75 -4.78 -10.35 11.18
C ILE A 75 -4.65 -9.59 9.86
N GLY A 76 -5.71 -9.57 9.04
CA GLY A 76 -5.74 -8.84 7.78
C GLY A 76 -5.46 -7.34 7.96
N VAL A 77 -6.03 -6.72 8.99
CA VAL A 77 -5.77 -5.31 9.34
C VAL A 77 -4.32 -5.08 9.72
N VAL A 78 -3.73 -5.92 10.60
CA VAL A 78 -2.33 -5.78 11.02
C VAL A 78 -1.38 -5.95 9.84
N VAL A 79 -1.58 -6.99 9.01
CA VAL A 79 -0.77 -7.23 7.82
C VAL A 79 -0.92 -6.08 6.82
N GLY A 80 -2.13 -5.56 6.63
CA GLY A 80 -2.39 -4.40 5.79
C GLY A 80 -1.66 -3.14 6.26
N ALA A 81 -1.66 -2.86 7.57
CA ALA A 81 -0.95 -1.73 8.15
C ALA A 81 0.58 -1.87 7.97
N LEU A 82 1.13 -3.07 8.15
CA LEU A 82 2.54 -3.34 7.89
C LEU A 82 2.90 -3.20 6.41
N ASN A 83 2.01 -3.62 5.51
CA ASN A 83 2.18 -3.42 4.07
C ASN A 83 2.30 -1.93 3.72
N ILE A 84 1.44 -1.07 4.27
CA ILE A 84 1.54 0.39 4.06
C ILE A 84 2.93 0.90 4.45
N ARG A 85 3.47 0.47 5.60
CA ARG A 85 4.82 0.84 6.02
C ARG A 85 5.90 0.41 5.02
N VAL A 86 5.81 -0.80 4.48
CA VAL A 86 6.76 -1.32 3.47
C VAL A 86 6.64 -0.54 2.16
N LEU A 87 5.42 -0.24 1.71
CA LEU A 87 5.18 0.56 0.52
C LEU A 87 5.71 1.98 0.68
N THR A 88 5.46 2.64 1.81
CA THR A 88 6.01 3.97 2.09
C THR A 88 7.54 4.00 1.99
N ARG A 89 8.23 3.00 2.56
CA ARG A 89 9.69 2.89 2.45
C ARG A 89 10.15 2.67 1.01
N THR A 90 9.48 1.76 0.31
CA THR A 90 9.76 1.45 -1.10
C THR A 90 9.64 2.69 -1.99
N THR A 91 8.59 3.47 -1.74
CA THR A 91 8.33 4.73 -2.42
C THR A 91 9.41 5.78 -2.13
N PHE A 92 9.83 5.93 -0.88
CA PHE A 92 10.96 6.82 -0.56
C PHE A 92 12.24 6.39 -1.28
N SER A 93 12.55 5.09 -1.32
CA SER A 93 13.69 4.59 -2.09
C SER A 93 13.58 4.91 -3.58
N TYR A 94 12.39 4.80 -4.20
CA TYR A 94 12.18 5.21 -5.60
C TYR A 94 12.40 6.71 -5.81
N MET A 95 11.91 7.56 -4.90
CA MET A 95 12.12 9.01 -4.98
C MET A 95 13.61 9.37 -4.86
N GLU A 96 14.31 8.77 -3.91
CA GLU A 96 15.75 8.96 -3.72
C GLU A 96 16.55 8.47 -4.94
N ALA A 97 16.12 7.39 -5.59
CA ALA A 97 16.75 6.88 -6.81
C ALA A 97 16.66 7.90 -7.95
N TRP A 98 15.45 8.43 -8.21
CA TRP A 98 15.24 9.47 -9.22
C TRP A 98 15.98 10.77 -8.90
N HIS A 99 16.01 11.16 -7.63
CA HIS A 99 16.75 12.33 -7.16
C HIS A 99 18.27 12.16 -7.40
N SER A 100 18.82 10.99 -7.09
CA SER A 100 20.24 10.67 -7.33
C SER A 100 20.57 10.72 -8.82
N GLN A 101 19.68 10.16 -9.66
CA GLN A 101 19.83 10.18 -11.11
C GLN A 101 19.79 11.61 -11.70
N ALA A 102 18.97 12.50 -11.15
CA ALA A 102 18.92 13.91 -11.53
C ALA A 102 20.22 14.66 -11.20
N HIS A 103 20.96 14.24 -10.17
CA HIS A 103 22.25 14.82 -9.78
C HIS A 103 23.46 14.11 -10.42
N GLY A 104 23.22 13.12 -11.28
CA GLY A 104 24.28 12.38 -11.97
C GLY A 104 24.92 11.25 -11.17
N ASP A 105 24.41 10.92 -9.98
CA ASP A 105 24.85 9.75 -9.21
C ASP A 105 24.11 8.49 -9.64
N GLN A 106 24.64 7.81 -10.66
CA GLN A 106 24.09 6.56 -11.16
C GLN A 106 24.23 5.40 -10.16
N SER A 107 25.32 5.38 -9.40
CA SER A 107 25.61 4.29 -8.45
C SER A 107 24.63 4.29 -7.27
N GLY A 108 24.34 5.48 -6.73
CA GLY A 108 23.31 5.67 -5.71
C GLY A 108 21.92 5.35 -6.24
N ALA A 109 21.61 5.77 -7.47
CA ALA A 109 20.32 5.47 -8.10
C ALA A 109 20.07 3.96 -8.24
N ASP A 110 21.04 3.20 -8.77
CA ASP A 110 20.92 1.76 -8.98
C ASP A 110 20.71 0.99 -7.67
N PHE A 111 21.46 1.35 -6.62
CA PHE A 111 21.30 0.78 -5.29
C PHE A 111 19.88 0.99 -4.76
N LYS A 112 19.35 2.21 -4.89
CA LYS A 112 18.02 2.60 -4.40
C LYS A 112 16.90 1.95 -5.20
N PHE A 113 17.04 1.81 -6.52
CA PHE A 113 16.11 1.03 -7.34
C PHE A 113 16.08 -0.45 -6.94
N ALA A 114 17.24 -1.04 -6.64
CA ALA A 114 17.32 -2.43 -6.18
C ALA A 114 16.65 -2.61 -4.80
N GLU A 115 16.86 -1.69 -3.88
CA GLU A 115 16.19 -1.65 -2.57
C GLU A 115 14.66 -1.55 -2.75
N ALA A 116 14.21 -0.61 -3.57
CA ALA A 116 12.79 -0.39 -3.85
C ALA A 116 12.14 -1.64 -4.46
N LYS A 117 12.80 -2.30 -5.43
CA LYS A 117 12.30 -3.54 -6.04
C LYS A 117 12.17 -4.69 -5.04
N ARG A 118 13.08 -4.79 -4.06
CA ARG A 118 12.97 -5.76 -2.97
C ARG A 118 11.79 -5.41 -2.06
N GLY A 119 11.65 -4.15 -1.67
CA GLY A 119 10.54 -3.66 -0.86
C GLY A 119 9.19 -3.93 -1.51
N GLN A 120 9.06 -3.68 -2.83
CA GLN A 120 7.86 -3.93 -3.61
C GLN A 120 7.42 -5.40 -3.54
N ARG A 121 8.34 -6.35 -3.74
CA ARG A 121 8.02 -7.79 -3.64
C ARG A 121 7.49 -8.18 -2.26
N HIS A 122 8.05 -7.60 -1.20
CA HIS A 122 7.56 -7.83 0.16
C HIS A 122 6.18 -7.20 0.36
N GLY A 123 5.98 -5.97 -0.12
CA GLY A 123 4.68 -5.29 -0.10
C GLY A 123 3.60 -6.10 -0.81
N ASP A 124 3.87 -6.60 -2.01
CA ASP A 124 2.94 -7.43 -2.79
C ASP A 124 2.57 -8.72 -2.05
N ALA A 125 3.54 -9.39 -1.42
CA ALA A 125 3.29 -10.59 -0.62
C ALA A 125 2.43 -10.29 0.61
N MET A 126 2.68 -9.17 1.31
CA MET A 126 1.86 -8.75 2.45
C MET A 126 0.46 -8.32 2.02
N PHE A 127 0.32 -7.66 0.88
CA PHE A 127 -0.97 -7.33 0.30
C PHE A 127 -1.80 -8.58 0.03
N LEU A 128 -1.20 -9.58 -0.63
CA LEU A 128 -1.87 -10.84 -0.90
C LEU A 128 -2.27 -11.58 0.38
N ALA A 129 -1.39 -11.60 1.39
CA ALA A 129 -1.68 -12.20 2.68
C ALA A 129 -2.86 -11.48 3.38
N ALA A 130 -2.91 -10.14 3.34
CA ALA A 130 -4.02 -9.37 3.88
C ALA A 130 -5.33 -9.69 3.14
N LEU A 131 -5.31 -9.74 1.80
CA LEU A 131 -6.48 -10.12 1.00
C LEU A 131 -7.01 -11.50 1.35
N ILE A 132 -6.14 -12.51 1.43
CA ILE A 132 -6.53 -13.87 1.82
C ILE A 132 -7.16 -13.86 3.21
N SER A 133 -6.53 -13.17 4.16
CA SER A 133 -7.02 -13.06 5.55
C SER A 133 -8.42 -12.42 5.61
N PHE A 134 -8.66 -11.37 4.81
CA PHE A 134 -9.98 -10.75 4.71
C PHE A 134 -11.01 -11.67 4.05
N SER A 135 -10.66 -12.34 2.96
CA SER A 135 -11.55 -13.29 2.29
C SER A 135 -11.95 -14.44 3.22
N VAL A 136 -11.01 -15.02 3.95
CA VAL A 136 -11.29 -16.05 4.96
C VAL A 136 -12.19 -15.50 6.06
N GLY A 137 -11.91 -14.30 6.58
CA GLY A 137 -12.72 -13.65 7.60
C GLY A 137 -14.18 -13.45 7.16
N ILE A 138 -14.39 -13.01 5.91
CA ILE A 138 -15.72 -12.83 5.31
C ILE A 138 -16.45 -14.17 5.17
N LEU A 139 -15.78 -15.21 4.66
CA LEU A 139 -16.38 -16.53 4.49
C LEU A 139 -16.78 -17.17 5.82
N LEU A 140 -15.90 -17.12 6.83
CA LEU A 140 -16.18 -17.67 8.16
C LEU A 140 -17.30 -16.90 8.86
N SER A 141 -17.30 -15.57 8.78
CA SER A 141 -18.35 -14.76 9.38
C SER A 141 -19.69 -14.96 8.67
N GLY A 142 -19.70 -15.04 7.34
CA GLY A 142 -20.90 -15.27 6.54
C GLY A 142 -21.52 -16.65 6.78
N THR A 143 -20.70 -17.70 6.82
CA THR A 143 -21.16 -19.06 7.18
C THR A 143 -21.70 -19.12 8.60
N SER A 144 -21.07 -18.43 9.54
CA SER A 144 -21.55 -18.34 10.93
C SER A 144 -22.93 -17.70 11.03
N ILE A 145 -23.23 -16.69 10.20
CA ILE A 145 -24.54 -16.03 10.17
C ILE A 145 -25.61 -16.93 9.55
N LEU A 146 -25.28 -17.74 8.53
CA LEU A 146 -26.22 -18.65 7.88
C LEU A 146 -26.59 -19.87 8.75
N LEU A 147 -25.77 -20.18 9.74
CA LEU A 147 -25.95 -21.31 10.66
C LEU A 147 -26.64 -20.92 11.98
N LEU A 148 -26.93 -19.63 12.17
CA LEU A 148 -27.72 -19.07 13.28
C LEU A 148 -29.15 -18.80 12.80
#